data_AF-A0AAE1KIZ8-F1
#
_entry.id   AF-A0AAE1KIZ8-F1
#
_cell.length_a   1.000
_cell.length_b   1.000
_cell.length_c   1.000
_cell.angle_alpha   90.00
_cell.angle_beta   90.00
_cell.angle_gamma   90.00
#
_symmetry.space_group_name_H-M   'P 1'
#
loop_
_entity.id
_entity.type
_entity.pdbx_description
1 polymer ?
#
loop_
_entity_poly.entity_id
_entity_poly.type
_entity_poly.pdbx_seq_one_letter_code
_entity_poly.pdbx_strand_id
1 'polypeptide(L)'
;MDDKPGTTAKSSPIAILLWVVARTKTSIMSLAKPVMRGMLTAQIKKNLIVATGLSIVTVAAWKYFIQYPRMQKYADFYKDYDAQKEFDRIRNLGLFQSCRPDGEE
;
A
#
# COMPACT_ATOMS: atom_id res chain seq x y z
N MET A 1 38.88 68.73 -3.75
CA MET A 1 37.64 68.95 -4.51
C MET A 1 37.55 67.76 -5.43
N ASP A 2 36.92 66.69 -4.96
CA ASP A 2 36.78 65.49 -5.79
C ASP A 2 35.38 64.93 -5.53
N ASP A 3 34.51 65.27 -6.46
CA ASP A 3 33.08 65.04 -6.46
C ASP A 3 32.74 63.54 -6.38
N LYS A 4 31.77 63.21 -5.54
CA LYS A 4 31.04 61.93 -5.57
C LYS A 4 30.14 61.91 -6.82
N PRO A 5 30.28 60.94 -7.75
CA PRO A 5 29.18 60.61 -8.64
C PRO A 5 28.38 59.44 -8.08
N GLY A 6 27.23 59.77 -7.48
CA GLY A 6 25.97 59.04 -7.66
C GLY A 6 25.90 57.55 -7.29
N THR A 7 25.49 57.28 -6.03
CA THR A 7 24.80 56.05 -5.63
C THR A 7 23.39 55.99 -6.24
N THR A 8 23.26 55.94 -7.57
CA THR A 8 21.94 55.92 -8.24
C THR A 8 21.82 54.92 -9.39
N ALA A 9 22.84 54.10 -9.66
CA ALA A 9 22.86 53.17 -10.80
C ALA A 9 22.48 51.70 -10.48
N LYS A 10 21.85 51.41 -9.32
CA LYS A 10 21.42 50.03 -8.94
C LYS A 10 19.90 49.79 -8.92
N SER A 11 19.06 50.78 -9.26
CA SER A 11 17.60 50.64 -9.23
C SER A 11 16.91 50.67 -10.60
N SER A 12 17.67 50.55 -11.70
CA SER A 12 17.08 50.52 -13.05
C SER A 12 16.47 49.13 -13.33
N PRO A 13 15.17 49.03 -13.67
CA PRO A 13 14.51 47.74 -13.93
C PRO A 13 15.17 47.00 -15.11
N ILE A 14 15.75 47.74 -16.06
CA ILE A 14 16.49 47.21 -17.20
C ILE A 14 17.80 46.55 -16.76
N ALA A 15 18.52 47.12 -15.80
CA ALA A 15 19.76 46.53 -15.28
C ALA A 15 19.49 45.27 -14.44
N ILE A 16 18.36 45.24 -13.72
CA ILE A 16 17.89 44.05 -13.00
C ILE A 16 17.51 42.95 -14.00
N LEU A 17 16.78 43.28 -15.07
CA LEU A 17 16.44 42.34 -16.14
C LEU A 17 17.70 41.83 -16.86
N LEU A 18 18.68 42.68 -17.13
CA LEU A 18 19.93 42.28 -17.78
C LEU A 18 20.78 41.37 -16.87
N TRP A 19 20.82 41.65 -15.56
CA TRP A 19 21.51 40.80 -14.58
C TRP A 19 20.78 39.46 -14.34
N VAL A 20 19.45 39.45 -14.39
CA VAL A 20 18.62 38.24 -14.29
C VAL A 20 18.76 37.36 -15.53
N VAL A 21 18.83 37.94 -16.72
CA VAL A 21 19.05 37.20 -17.98
C VAL A 21 20.50 36.71 -18.11
N ALA A 22 21.49 37.43 -17.60
CA ALA A 22 22.89 37.02 -17.61
C ALA A 22 23.22 35.86 -16.63
N ARG A 23 22.28 35.43 -15.77
CA ARG A 23 22.49 34.41 -14.73
C ARG A 23 22.10 32.99 -15.16
N THR A 24 21.63 32.77 -16.39
CA THR A 24 21.35 31.40 -16.87
C THR A 24 22.60 30.78 -17.49
N LYS A 25 23.35 30.01 -16.69
CA LYS A 25 24.30 29.03 -17.25
C LYS A 25 23.49 27.96 -17.97
N THR A 26 23.53 27.94 -19.30
CA THR A 26 23.05 26.80 -20.09
C THR A 26 23.96 25.61 -19.80
N SER A 27 23.51 24.75 -18.89
CA SER A 27 24.12 23.45 -18.64
C SER A 27 23.81 22.53 -19.82
N ILE A 28 24.75 22.39 -20.75
CA ILE A 28 24.79 21.22 -21.64
C ILE A 28 24.89 19.98 -20.76
N MET A 29 23.80 19.23 -20.63
CA MET A 29 23.74 17.99 -19.86
C MET A 29 24.56 16.91 -20.58
N SER A 30 25.88 16.93 -20.38
CA SER A 30 26.73 15.79 -20.72
C SER A 30 26.30 14.60 -19.85
N LEU A 31 26.00 13.47 -20.49
CA LEU A 31 25.55 12.25 -19.82
C LEU A 31 26.60 11.82 -18.79
N ALA A 32 26.25 11.88 -17.50
CA ALA A 32 27.12 11.39 -16.44
C ALA A 32 27.41 9.90 -16.68
N LYS A 33 28.67 9.49 -16.48
CA LYS A 33 29.09 8.10 -16.74
C LYS A 33 28.23 7.14 -15.92
N PRO A 34 27.50 6.20 -16.57
CA PRO A 34 26.69 5.24 -15.86
C PRO A 34 27.58 4.28 -15.05
N VAL A 35 27.02 3.73 -13.97
CA VAL A 35 27.72 2.72 -13.16
C VAL A 35 27.80 1.42 -13.97
N MET A 36 29.02 1.00 -14.34
CA MET A 36 29.24 -0.20 -15.18
C MET A 36 29.62 -1.46 -14.39
N ARG A 37 29.71 -1.40 -13.05
CA ARG A 37 30.12 -2.52 -12.19
C ARG A 37 29.16 -2.70 -11.02
N GLY A 38 28.92 -3.94 -10.62
CA GLY A 38 28.09 -4.25 -9.45
C GLY A 38 26.58 -4.03 -9.64
N MET A 39 26.09 -3.90 -10.88
CA MET A 39 24.67 -3.71 -11.15
C MET A 39 23.81 -4.88 -10.64
N LEU A 40 24.32 -6.11 -10.76
CA LEU A 40 23.62 -7.31 -10.27
C LEU A 40 23.40 -7.28 -8.76
N THR A 41 24.44 -6.95 -7.98
CA THR A 41 24.32 -6.89 -6.52
C THR A 41 23.41 -5.74 -6.07
N ALA A 42 23.44 -4.60 -6.78
CA ALA A 42 22.51 -3.51 -6.54
C ALA A 42 21.05 -3.90 -6.82
N GLN A 43 20.80 -4.65 -7.89
CA GLN A 43 19.46 -5.13 -8.25
C GLN A 43 18.95 -6.19 -7.28
N ILE A 44 19.79 -7.14 -6.87
CA ILE A 44 19.41 -8.18 -5.89
C ILE A 44 18.99 -7.53 -4.57
N LYS A 45 19.74 -6.55 -4.06
CA LYS A 45 19.40 -5.87 -2.81
C LYS A 45 18.03 -5.17 -2.89
N LYS A 46 17.75 -4.48 -4.00
CA LYS A 46 16.45 -3.83 -4.23
C LYS A 46 15.32 -4.86 -4.27
N ASN A 47 15.49 -5.92 -5.07
CA ASN A 47 14.48 -6.95 -5.22
C ASN A 47 14.22 -7.72 -3.92
N LEU A 48 15.25 -7.96 -3.11
CA LEU A 48 15.11 -8.61 -1.81
C LEU A 48 14.21 -7.80 -0.88
N ILE A 49 14.45 -6.49 -0.76
CA ILE A 49 13.65 -5.60 0.09
C ILE A 49 12.19 -5.56 -0.39
N VAL A 50 11.98 -5.43 -1.70
CA VAL A 50 10.65 -5.41 -2.30
C VAL A 50 9.93 -6.74 -2.09
N ALA A 51 10.62 -7.87 -2.29
CA ALA A 51 10.05 -9.20 -2.12
C ALA A 51 9.65 -9.47 -0.66
N THR A 52 10.48 -9.09 0.31
CA THR A 52 10.15 -9.21 1.73
C THR A 52 8.98 -8.31 2.12
N GLY A 53 8.92 -7.08 1.60
CA GLY A 53 7.77 -6.21 1.84
C GLY A 53 6.47 -6.80 1.27
N LEU A 54 6.50 -7.27 0.03
CA LEU A 54 5.34 -7.85 -0.64
C LEU A 54 4.85 -9.13 0.02
N SER A 55 5.76 -9.98 0.51
CA SER A 55 5.37 -11.23 1.18
C SER A 55 4.62 -10.95 2.49
N ILE A 56 5.11 -10.02 3.30
CA ILE A 56 4.46 -9.62 4.56
C ILE A 56 3.08 -9.03 4.28
N VAL A 57 2.97 -8.13 3.31
CA VAL A 57 1.68 -7.53 2.93
C VAL A 57 0.68 -8.58 2.46
N THR A 58 1.14 -9.54 1.63
CA THR A 58 0.27 -10.61 1.12
C THR A 58 -0.23 -11.51 2.24
N VAL A 59 0.63 -11.88 3.20
CA VAL A 59 0.25 -12.70 4.35
C VAL A 59 -0.74 -11.96 5.25
N ALA A 60 -0.49 -10.67 5.52
CA ALA A 60 -1.41 -9.85 6.29
C ALA A 60 -2.79 -9.77 5.60
N ALA A 61 -2.81 -9.46 4.30
CA ALA A 61 -4.05 -9.42 3.53
C ALA A 61 -4.81 -10.77 3.63
N TRP A 62 -4.13 -11.90 3.43
CA TRP A 62 -4.75 -13.21 3.54
C TRP A 62 -5.37 -13.48 4.92
N LYS A 63 -4.63 -13.13 5.99
CA LYS A 63 -5.08 -13.30 7.36
C LYS A 63 -6.35 -12.50 7.65
N TYR A 64 -6.39 -11.23 7.24
CA TYR A 64 -7.53 -10.36 7.50
C TYR A 64 -8.74 -10.65 6.61
N PHE A 65 -8.53 -10.84 5.30
CA PHE A 65 -9.64 -11.01 4.36
C PHE A 65 -10.23 -12.41 4.34
N ILE A 66 -9.48 -13.44 4.74
CA ILE A 66 -9.95 -14.83 4.62
C ILE A 66 -9.99 -15.52 5.97
N GLN A 67 -8.91 -15.45 6.75
CA GLN A 67 -8.82 -16.26 7.97
C GLN A 67 -9.80 -15.75 9.05
N TYR A 68 -9.79 -14.44 9.34
CA TYR A 68 -10.68 -13.87 10.35
C TYR A 68 -12.17 -14.01 10.05
N PRO A 69 -12.71 -13.70 8.85
CA PRO A 69 -14.13 -13.86 8.61
C PRO A 69 -14.56 -15.32 8.65
N ARG A 70 -13.69 -16.28 8.28
CA ARG A 70 -13.99 -17.70 8.46
C ARG A 70 -14.10 -18.05 9.93
N MET A 71 -13.12 -17.67 10.76
CA MET A 71 -13.14 -17.93 12.20
C MET A 71 -14.35 -17.28 12.89
N GLN A 72 -14.69 -16.04 12.51
CA GLN A 72 -15.87 -15.34 13.03
C GLN A 72 -17.17 -16.06 12.67
N LYS A 73 -17.35 -16.51 11.42
CA LYS A 73 -18.55 -17.27 11.02
C LYS A 73 -18.75 -18.53 11.85
N TYR A 74 -17.68 -19.28 12.14
CA TYR A 74 -17.78 -20.44 13.03
C TYR A 74 -18.12 -20.03 14.46
N ALA A 75 -17.48 -18.99 14.98
CA ALA A 75 -17.79 -18.50 16.32
C ALA A 75 -19.25 -18.01 16.43
N ASP A 76 -19.74 -17.28 15.43
CA ASP A 76 -21.12 -16.78 15.39
C ASP A 76 -22.13 -17.90 15.27
N PHE A 77 -21.81 -18.96 14.50
CA PHE A 77 -22.66 -20.15 14.44
C PHE A 77 -22.84 -20.78 15.81
N TYR A 78 -21.77 -20.97 16.59
CA TYR A 78 -21.84 -21.65 17.89
C TYR A 78 -22.31 -20.78 19.05
N LYS A 79 -22.44 -19.45 18.89
CA LYS A 79 -22.93 -18.56 19.97
C LYS A 79 -24.39 -18.82 20.33
N ASP A 80 -25.24 -18.97 19.33
CA ASP A 80 -26.70 -19.11 19.50
C ASP A 80 -27.19 -20.50 19.04
N TYR A 81 -26.29 -21.47 18.90
CA TYR A 81 -26.62 -22.81 18.42
C TYR A 81 -27.33 -23.63 19.50
N ASP A 82 -28.60 -23.96 19.25
CA ASP A 82 -29.36 -24.93 20.03
C ASP A 82 -29.43 -26.28 19.28
N ALA A 83 -28.72 -27.28 19.81
CA ALA A 83 -28.62 -28.59 19.21
C ALA A 83 -29.97 -29.33 19.16
N GLN A 84 -30.84 -29.12 20.15
CA GLN A 84 -32.10 -29.85 20.25
C GLN A 84 -33.09 -29.35 19.20
N LYS A 85 -33.20 -28.02 19.06
CA LYS A 85 -34.05 -27.38 18.04
C LYS A 85 -33.65 -27.77 16.62
N GLU A 86 -32.35 -27.83 16.35
CA GLU A 86 -31.86 -28.21 15.03
C GLU A 86 -32.03 -29.72 14.77
N PHE A 87 -31.87 -30.54 15.81
CA PHE A 87 -32.19 -31.96 15.74
C PHE A 87 -33.68 -32.19 15.43
N ASP A 88 -34.59 -31.52 16.12
CA ASP A 88 -36.03 -31.65 15.89
C ASP A 88 -36.40 -31.17 14.47
N ARG A 89 -35.75 -30.12 13.96
CA ARG A 89 -35.91 -29.66 12.57
C ARG A 89 -35.53 -30.76 11.57
N ILE A 90 -34.37 -31.40 11.77
CA ILE A 90 -33.86 -32.44 10.86
C ILE A 90 -34.64 -33.75 11.00
N ARG A 91 -35.06 -34.09 12.22
CA ARG A 91 -35.91 -35.24 12.53
C ARG A 91 -37.26 -35.14 11.84
N ASN A 92 -37.89 -33.96 11.89
CA ASN A 92 -39.15 -33.70 11.21
C ASN A 92 -39.04 -33.66 9.68
N LEU A 93 -37.84 -33.47 9.13
CA LEU A 93 -37.56 -33.65 7.70
C LEU A 93 -37.40 -35.12 7.28
N GLY A 94 -37.48 -36.07 8.22
CA GLY A 94 -37.39 -37.51 7.94
C GLY A 94 -36.01 -37.98 7.50
N LEU A 95 -34.96 -37.21 7.78
CA LEU A 95 -33.59 -37.54 7.37
C LEU A 95 -32.95 -38.64 8.24
N PHE A 96 -33.43 -38.79 9.48
CA PHE A 96 -32.88 -39.77 10.40
C PHE A 96 -33.52 -41.14 10.18
N GLN A 97 -32.67 -42.16 10.02
CA GLN A 97 -33.12 -43.56 9.98
C GLN A 97 -33.42 -44.11 11.38
N SER A 98 -32.80 -43.54 12.42
CA SER A 98 -32.92 -43.97 13.82
C SER A 98 -34.03 -43.27 14.60
N CYS A 99 -34.57 -42.16 14.09
CA CYS A 99 -35.53 -41.32 14.79
C CYS A 99 -36.66 -40.94 13.83
N ARG A 100 -37.87 -41.39 14.13
CA ARG A 100 -39.08 -41.06 13.36
C ARG A 100 -39.51 -39.60 13.61
N PRO A 101 -40.13 -38.94 12.62
CA PRO A 101 -40.71 -37.60 12.80
C PRO A 101 -41.87 -37.64 13.81
N ASP A 102 -42.06 -36.56 14.56
CA ASP A 102 -42.96 -36.56 15.74
C ASP A 102 -44.47 -36.62 15.39
N GLY A 103 -44.82 -36.67 14.10
CA GLY A 103 -46.19 -36.68 13.60
C GLY A 103 -46.72 -38.02 13.09
N GLU A 104 -45.95 -39.10 13.14
CA GLU A 104 -46.40 -40.45 12.76
C GLU A 104 -46.18 -41.44 13.91
N GLU A 105 -47.26 -41.83 14.59
CA GLU A 105 -47.31 -43.00 15.47
C GLU A 105 -47.44 -44.31 14.67
#